data_AF-A0A6I2IIE2-F1
#
_entry.id   AF-A0A6I2IIE2-F1
#
_cell.length_a   1.000
_cell.length_b   1.000
_cell.length_c   1.000
_cell.angle_alpha   90.00
_cell.angle_beta   90.00
_cell.angle_gamma   90.00
#
_symmetry.space_group_name_H-M   'P 1'
#
loop_
_entity.id
_entity.type
_entity.pdbx_description
1 polymer ?
#
loop_
_entity_poly.entity_id
_entity_poly.type
_entity_poly.pdbx_seq_one_letter_code
_entity_poly.pdbx_strand_id
1 'polypeptide(L)'
;MTTSPLKVEDSRADFEAWMTDEQWFHGSDFEWDDGRNCYSQFGIHIAYKAWQASRAAIVVELPEPYDDGHGNLWLPQDATANGIRAAGITVKGD
;
A
#
# COMPACT_ATOMS: atom_id res chain seq x y z
N MET A 1 8.47 -10.83 8.86
CA MET A 1 7.65 -9.61 8.97
C MET A 1 6.40 -9.85 8.18
N THR A 2 5.23 -9.86 8.81
CA THR A 2 3.93 -9.96 8.12
C THR A 2 3.55 -8.55 7.67
N THR A 3 3.65 -8.29 6.36
CA THR A 3 3.16 -7.07 5.75
C THR A 3 1.63 -7.06 5.90
N SER A 4 1.13 -6.32 6.88
CA SER A 4 -0.29 -6.00 6.96
C SER A 4 -0.71 -5.32 5.64
N PRO A 5 -1.91 -5.60 5.09
CA PRO A 5 -2.41 -4.87 3.94
C PRO A 5 -2.32 -3.37 4.25
N LEU A 6 -1.74 -2.61 3.32
CA LEU A 6 -1.55 -1.17 3.42
C LEU A 6 -2.90 -0.50 3.65
N LYS A 7 -3.29 -0.31 4.91
CA LYS A 7 -4.26 0.71 5.26
C LYS A 7 -3.57 2.03 4.95
N VAL A 8 -3.84 2.55 3.76
CA VAL A 8 -3.36 3.86 3.24
C VAL A 8 -3.66 5.03 4.17
N GLU A 9 -4.54 4.78 5.13
CA GLU A 9 -5.11 5.75 6.03
C GLU A 9 -4.05 6.41 6.92
N ASP A 10 -3.06 5.71 7.48
CA ASP A 10 -2.19 6.35 8.47
C ASP A 10 -0.78 5.75 8.57
N SER A 11 0.10 6.11 7.64
CA SER A 11 1.48 6.29 8.09
C SER A 11 2.12 7.47 7.40
N ARG A 12 1.75 8.68 7.86
CA ARG A 12 2.60 9.87 7.68
C ARG A 12 4.06 9.54 8.07
N ALA A 13 4.24 8.76 9.13
CA ALA A 13 5.56 8.31 9.58
C ALA A 13 6.33 7.50 8.52
N ASP A 14 5.68 6.60 7.78
CA ASP A 14 6.33 5.82 6.71
C ASP A 14 6.67 6.70 5.51
N PHE A 15 5.79 7.64 5.17
CA PHE A 15 6.08 8.65 4.15
C PHE A 15 7.27 9.52 4.55
N GLU A 16 7.29 10.04 5.77
CA GLU A 16 8.36 10.88 6.31
C GLU A 16 9.69 10.12 6.41
N ALA A 17 9.65 8.85 6.83
CA ALA A 17 10.82 7.98 6.84
C ALA A 17 11.37 7.73 5.42
N TRP A 18 10.49 7.44 4.45
CA TRP A 18 10.89 7.27 3.05
C TRP A 18 11.48 8.56 2.46
N MET A 19 10.87 9.71 2.71
CA MET A 19 11.38 11.02 2.27
C MET A 19 12.73 11.37 2.93
N THR A 20 12.91 10.96 4.18
CA THR A 20 14.17 11.12 4.92
C THR A 20 15.29 10.31 4.28
N ASP A 21 15.04 9.03 3.99
CA ASP A 21 16.06 8.10 3.48
C ASP A 21 16.40 8.37 2.00
N GLU A 22 15.39 8.60 1.17
CA GLU A 22 15.58 8.67 -0.28
C GLU A 22 15.81 10.10 -0.80
N GLN A 23 15.22 11.08 -0.13
CA GLN A 23 15.16 12.47 -0.60
C GLN A 23 15.85 13.45 0.36
N TRP A 24 16.40 12.96 1.48
CA TRP A 24 17.17 13.76 2.46
C TRP A 24 16.41 14.95 3.07
N PHE A 25 15.08 14.84 3.15
CA PHE A 25 14.25 15.80 3.88
C PHE A 25 14.28 15.49 5.38
N HIS A 26 14.28 16.53 6.22
CA HIS A 26 14.42 16.33 7.67
C HIS A 26 13.63 17.36 8.47
N GLY A 27 13.19 16.96 9.66
CA GLY A 27 12.71 17.87 10.71
C GLY A 27 11.61 18.83 10.22
N SER A 28 11.94 20.12 10.13
CA SER A 28 11.00 21.19 9.75
C SER A 28 10.40 21.06 8.34
N ASP A 29 10.97 20.21 7.50
CA ASP A 29 10.38 19.91 6.18
C ASP A 29 9.02 19.23 6.28
N PHE A 30 8.78 18.48 7.36
CA PHE A 30 7.55 17.73 7.62
C PHE A 30 6.58 18.47 8.56
N GLU A 31 6.68 19.80 8.65
CA GLU A 31 5.77 20.59 9.49
C GLU A 31 4.31 20.34 9.07
N TRP A 32 3.48 19.97 10.04
CA TRP A 32 2.05 19.74 9.87
C TRP A 32 1.24 20.92 10.40
N ASP A 33 0.28 21.37 9.61
CA ASP A 33 -0.69 22.39 9.96
C ASP A 33 -2.02 21.73 10.32
N ASP A 34 -2.35 21.71 11.61
CA ASP A 34 -3.61 21.12 12.10
C ASP A 34 -4.86 21.89 11.63
N GLY A 35 -4.74 23.20 11.39
CA GLY A 35 -5.84 24.04 10.93
C GLY A 35 -6.24 23.77 9.48
N ARG A 36 -5.26 23.37 8.66
CA ARG A 36 -5.46 22.93 7.27
C ARG A 36 -5.52 21.41 7.11
N ASN A 37 -5.15 20.67 8.16
CA ASN A 37 -5.01 19.22 8.16
C ASN A 37 -4.08 18.71 7.02
N CYS A 38 -2.93 19.36 6.85
CA CYS A 38 -1.96 19.02 5.82
C CYS A 38 -0.53 19.46 6.18
N TYR A 39 0.47 19.01 5.42
CA TYR A 39 1.82 19.57 5.53
C TYR A 39 1.83 21.06 5.16
N SER A 40 2.48 21.87 5.99
CA SER A 40 2.64 23.31 5.79
C SER A 40 3.32 23.63 4.47
N GLN A 41 4.31 22.81 4.08
CA GLN A 41 4.97 22.89 2.80
C GLN A 41 4.15 22.24 1.69
N PHE A 42 3.76 23.05 0.70
CA PHE A 42 2.91 22.59 -0.41
C PHE A 42 3.53 21.42 -1.21
N GLY A 43 4.84 21.46 -1.46
CA GLY A 43 5.55 20.39 -2.18
C GLY A 43 5.46 19.04 -1.46
N ILE A 44 5.68 19.03 -0.15
CA ILE A 44 5.58 17.84 0.69
C ILE A 44 4.14 17.34 0.77
N HIS A 45 3.16 18.25 0.85
CA HIS A 45 1.76 17.87 0.81
C HIS A 45 1.39 17.13 -0.47
N ILE A 46 1.76 17.66 -1.64
CA ILE A 46 1.48 17.00 -2.93
C ILE A 46 2.20 15.64 -3.02
N ALA A 47 3.46 15.56 -2.59
CA ALA A 47 4.19 14.30 -2.55
C ALA A 47 3.50 13.27 -1.65
N TYR A 48 3.01 13.67 -0.48
CA TYR A 48 2.26 12.80 0.41
C TYR A 48 0.96 12.31 -0.22
N LYS A 49 0.18 13.20 -0.87
CA LYS A 49 -1.04 12.80 -1.59
C LYS A 49 -0.74 11.81 -2.71
N ALA A 50 0.33 12.01 -3.47
CA ALA A 50 0.75 11.09 -4.51
C ALA A 50 1.22 9.74 -3.94
N TRP A 51 1.96 9.76 -2.83
CA TRP A 51 2.42 8.56 -2.11
C TRP A 51 1.27 7.74 -1.56
N GLN A 52 0.24 8.39 -1.01
CA GLN A 52 -1.01 7.75 -0.60
C GLN A 52 -1.73 7.15 -1.80
N ALA A 53 -1.89 7.90 -2.90
CA ALA A 53 -2.56 7.43 -4.10
C ALA A 53 -1.85 6.24 -4.76
N SER A 54 -0.51 6.23 -4.78
CA SER A 54 0.26 5.11 -5.32
C SER A 54 0.16 3.84 -4.46
N ARG A 55 -0.25 3.98 -3.21
CA ARG A 55 -0.42 2.88 -2.25
C ARG A 55 -1.88 2.54 -2.02
N ALA A 56 -2.82 3.31 -2.57
CA ALA A 56 -4.23 2.97 -2.56
C ALA A 56 -4.35 1.58 -3.18
N ALA A 57 -4.81 0.62 -2.37
CA ALA A 57 -4.67 -0.79 -2.66
C ALA A 57 -5.20 -1.13 -4.06
N ILE A 58 -4.35 -1.73 -4.89
CA ILE A 58 -4.80 -2.41 -6.10
C ILE A 58 -5.60 -3.62 -5.61
N VAL A 59 -6.88 -3.66 -5.96
CA VAL A 59 -7.74 -4.81 -5.66
C VAL A 59 -7.65 -5.78 -6.84
N VAL A 60 -7.17 -6.99 -6.58
CA VAL A 60 -7.04 -8.06 -7.58
C VAL A 60 -8.19 -9.05 -7.42
N GLU A 61 -8.93 -9.27 -8.51
CA GLU A 61 -9.90 -10.35 -8.60
C GLU A 61 -9.20 -11.63 -9.06
N LEU A 62 -9.29 -12.69 -8.25
CA LEU A 62 -8.72 -13.97 -8.64
C LEU A 62 -9.64 -14.66 -9.67
N PRO A 63 -9.07 -15.32 -10.69
CA PRO A 63 -9.86 -16.14 -11.58
C PRO A 63 -10.44 -17.35 -10.82
N GLU A 64 -11.55 -17.88 -11.36
CA GLU A 64 -12.09 -19.16 -10.90
C GLU A 64 -11.03 -20.26 -11.07
N PRO A 65 -10.93 -21.21 -10.14
CA PRO A 65 -10.00 -22.31 -10.28
C PRO A 65 -10.42 -23.17 -11.47
N TYR A 66 -9.45 -23.63 -12.27
CA TYR A 66 -9.72 -24.55 -13.37
C TYR A 66 -9.27 -25.96 -12.98
N ASP A 67 -10.20 -26.92 -13.09
CA ASP A 67 -9.89 -28.36 -12.96
C ASP A 67 -9.36 -28.87 -14.29
N ASP A 68 -8.14 -29.41 -14.29
CA ASP A 68 -7.52 -29.98 -15.48
C ASP A 68 -8.06 -31.37 -15.86
N GLY A 69 -9.04 -31.89 -15.12
CA GLY A 69 -9.65 -33.20 -15.32
C GLY A 69 -8.82 -34.34 -14.73
N HIS A 70 -7.71 -34.03 -14.05
CA HIS A 70 -6.82 -34.98 -13.39
C HIS A 70 -6.83 -34.85 -11.86
N GLY A 71 -7.78 -34.08 -11.30
CA GLY A 71 -7.90 -33.86 -9.86
C GLY A 71 -6.92 -32.82 -9.32
N ASN A 72 -6.24 -32.08 -10.20
CA ASN A 72 -5.40 -30.95 -9.84
C ASN A 72 -6.12 -29.65 -10.18
N LEU A 73 -6.19 -28.74 -9.20
CA LEU A 73 -6.67 -27.38 -9.42
C LEU A 73 -5.51 -26.54 -9.95
N TRP A 74 -5.63 -26.09 -11.19
CA TRP A 74 -4.79 -25.02 -11.71
C TRP A 74 -5.23 -23.71 -11.04
N LEU A 75 -4.29 -23.02 -10.39
CA LEU A 75 -4.50 -21.91 -9.43
C LEU A 75 -5.06 -22.36 -8.07
N PRO A 76 -4.21 -22.90 -7.16
CA PRO A 76 -4.60 -23.11 -5.77
C PRO A 76 -4.90 -21.76 -5.11
N GLN A 77 -6.19 -21.37 -5.09
CA GLN A 77 -6.64 -20.03 -4.72
C GLN A 77 -6.08 -19.55 -3.38
N ASP A 78 -6.01 -20.42 -2.36
CA ASP A 78 -5.45 -20.08 -1.05
C ASP A 78 -3.98 -19.67 -1.15
N ALA A 79 -3.16 -20.44 -1.86
CA ALA A 79 -1.74 -20.16 -2.01
C ALA A 79 -1.51 -18.90 -2.86
N THR A 80 -2.30 -18.72 -3.92
CA THR A 80 -2.23 -17.52 -4.77
C THR A 80 -2.66 -16.27 -4.00
N ALA A 81 -3.78 -16.32 -3.28
CA ALA A 81 -4.25 -15.20 -2.46
C ALA A 81 -3.21 -14.86 -1.37
N ASN A 82 -2.63 -15.85 -0.71
CA ASN A 82 -1.59 -15.62 0.31
C ASN A 82 -0.33 -14.96 -0.27
N GLY A 83 0.11 -15.36 -1.47
CA GLY A 83 1.23 -14.71 -2.16
C GLY A 83 0.95 -13.24 -2.51
N ILE A 84 -0.26 -12.94 -2.98
CA ILE A 84 -0.70 -11.56 -3.30
C ILE A 84 -0.75 -10.70 -2.03
N ARG A 85 -1.31 -11.24 -0.94
CA ARG A 85 -1.33 -10.55 0.36
C ARG A 85 0.07 -10.31 0.90
N ALA A 86 0.98 -11.27 0.79
CA ALA A 86 2.38 -11.10 1.21
C ALA A 86 3.09 -9.98 0.42
N ALA A 87 2.72 -9.78 -0.85
CA ALA A 87 3.17 -8.66 -1.67
C ALA A 87 2.50 -7.32 -1.34
N GLY A 88 1.58 -7.29 -0.36
CA GLY A 88 0.90 -6.07 0.09
C GLY A 88 -0.27 -5.64 -0.80
N ILE A 89 -0.80 -6.55 -1.63
CA ILE A 89 -1.91 -6.28 -2.55
C ILE A 89 -3.20 -6.89 -1.98
N THR A 90 -4.34 -6.21 -2.16
CA THR A 90 -5.65 -6.66 -1.65
C THR A 90 -6.32 -7.60 -2.65
N VAL A 91 -6.94 -8.68 -2.17
CA VAL A 91 -7.76 -9.57 -3.00
C VAL A 91 -9.23 -9.17 -2.85
N LYS A 92 -9.97 -9.15 -3.96
CA LYS A 92 -11.42 -8.84 -3.96
C LYS A 92 -12.16 -9.81 -3.03
N GLY A 93 -12.91 -9.27 -2.07
CA GLY A 93 -13.65 -10.05 -1.07
C GLY A 93 -12.99 -10.13 0.32
N ASP A 94 -11.78 -9.57 0.47
CA ASP A 94 -11.20 -9.24 1.79
C ASP A 94 -12.06 -8.22 2.57
#